data_AF-A0A954WFB1-F1
#
_entry.id   AF-A0A954WFB1-F1
#
_cell.length_a   1.000
_cell.length_b   1.000
_cell.length_c   1.000
_cell.angle_alpha   90.00
_cell.angle_beta   90.00
_cell.angle_gamma   90.00
#
_symmetry.space_group_name_H-M   'P 1'
#
loop_
_entity.id
_entity.type
_entity.pdbx_description
1 polymer ?
#
loop_
_entity_poly.entity_id
_entity_poly.type
_entity_poly.pdbx_seq_one_letter_code
_entity_poly.pdbx_strand_id
1 'polypeptide(L)'
;MSGLFDKHWRRQALDGDGPAVARLAAEMLEPLYRFCYYRVGRDRHLCEEVVQETLVQAIRKLEQYEPDRSRGDLFPWLAGLARNEIQRVLAR
;
A
#
# COMPACT_ATOMS: atom_id res chain seq x y z
N MET A 1 -21.99 -4.25 -2.55
CA MET A 1 -21.05 -4.40 -1.42
C MET A 1 -19.92 -3.39 -1.64
N SER A 2 -19.82 -2.36 -0.80
CA SER A 2 -18.70 -1.43 -0.85
C SER A 2 -17.50 -2.05 -0.14
N GLY A 3 -16.31 -2.02 -0.75
CA GLY A 3 -15.07 -2.46 -0.11
C GLY A 3 -14.57 -1.45 0.91
N LEU A 4 -13.63 -1.85 1.77
CA LEU A 4 -13.07 -1.00 2.83
C LEU A 4 -12.40 0.28 2.30
N PHE A 5 -11.85 0.21 1.08
CA PHE A 5 -11.16 1.30 0.38
C PHE A 5 -11.96 1.77 -0.83
N ASP A 6 -13.22 2.14 -0.61
CA ASP A 6 -14.11 2.63 -1.67
C ASP A 6 -13.84 4.09 -2.07
N LYS A 7 -14.70 4.62 -2.97
CA LYS A 7 -14.61 6.02 -3.44
C LYS A 7 -14.78 7.03 -2.32
N HIS A 8 -15.57 6.73 -1.29
CA HIS A 8 -15.82 7.64 -0.19
C HIS A 8 -14.57 7.74 0.69
N TRP A 9 -13.99 6.60 1.05
CA TRP A 9 -12.71 6.56 1.74
C TRP A 9 -11.61 7.30 0.96
N ARG A 10 -11.49 7.04 -0.35
CA ARG A 10 -10.49 7.70 -1.20
C ARG A 10 -10.68 9.22 -1.17
N ARG A 11 -11.92 9.70 -1.23
CA ARG A 11 -12.21 11.13 -1.19
C ARG A 11 -11.78 11.76 0.14
N GLN A 12 -12.15 11.14 1.26
CA GLN A 12 -11.74 11.60 2.61
C GLN A 12 -10.22 11.70 2.74
N ALA A 13 -9.51 10.63 2.33
CA ALA A 13 -8.06 10.60 2.42
C ALA A 13 -7.39 11.66 1.52
N LEU A 14 -7.94 11.95 0.33
CA LEU A 14 -7.47 13.05 -0.54
C LEU A 14 -7.78 14.43 0.03
N ASP A 15 -8.88 14.58 0.77
CA ASP A 15 -9.24 15.82 1.47
C ASP A 15 -8.41 16.03 2.76
N GLY A 16 -7.44 15.16 3.04
CA GLY A 16 -6.52 15.27 4.18
C GLY A 16 -7.05 14.71 5.49
N ASP A 17 -8.11 13.89 5.46
CA ASP A 17 -8.64 13.20 6.63
C ASP A 17 -7.59 12.23 7.21
N GLY A 18 -6.97 12.64 8.32
CA GLY A 18 -5.93 11.87 9.00
C GLY A 18 -6.38 10.44 9.36
N PRO A 19 -7.56 10.24 9.99
CA PRO A 19 -8.13 8.91 10.19
C PRO A 19 -8.26 8.05 8.92
N ALA A 20 -8.68 8.63 7.79
CA ALA A 20 -8.77 7.89 6.53
C ALA A 20 -7.39 7.44 6.04
N VAL A 21 -6.37 8.31 6.16
CA VAL A 21 -4.97 7.97 5.83
C VAL A 21 -4.42 6.92 6.79
N ALA A 22 -4.68 7.04 8.09
CA ALA A 22 -4.21 6.10 9.10
C ALA A 22 -4.78 4.69 8.89
N ARG A 23 -6.02 4.58 8.40
CA ARG A 23 -6.65 3.30 8.06
C ARG A 23 -5.87 2.54 6.98
N LEU A 24 -5.29 3.23 6.00
CA LEU A 24 -4.46 2.59 4.97
C LEU A 24 -3.33 1.81 5.62
N ALA A 25 -2.58 2.45 6.52
CA ALA A 25 -1.47 1.80 7.21
C ALA A 25 -1.96 0.68 8.13
N ALA A 26 -2.98 0.94 8.96
CA ALA A 26 -3.49 -0.03 9.93
C ALA A 26 -3.91 -1.36 9.28
N GLU A 27 -4.61 -1.27 8.15
CA GLU A 27 -5.18 -2.44 7.48
C GLU A 27 -4.18 -3.13 6.55
N MET A 28 -3.29 -2.37 5.91
CA MET A 28 -2.41 -2.90 4.86
C MET A 28 -1.01 -3.26 5.34
N LEU A 29 -0.58 -2.80 6.51
CA LEU A 29 0.77 -3.05 7.01
C LEU A 29 1.08 -4.55 7.08
N GLU A 30 0.24 -5.35 7.73
CA GLU A 30 0.50 -6.79 7.92
C GLU A 30 0.40 -7.59 6.60
N PRO A 31 -0.64 -7.44 5.75
CA PRO A 31 -0.67 -8.07 4.43
C PRO A 31 0.54 -7.71 3.56
N LEU A 32 0.91 -6.43 3.55
CA LEU A 32 2.03 -5.93 2.75
C LEU A 32 3.37 -6.45 3.26
N TYR A 33 3.56 -6.45 4.59
CA TYR A 33 4.75 -7.00 5.21
C TYR A 33 4.92 -8.47 4.85
N ARG A 34 3.88 -9.30 5.01
CA ARG A 34 3.93 -10.72 4.61
C ARG A 34 4.28 -10.89 3.14
N PHE A 35 3.70 -10.07 2.26
CA PHE A 35 3.98 -10.12 0.83
C PHE A 35 5.44 -9.80 0.51
N CYS A 36 5.99 -8.74 1.11
CA CYS A 36 7.35 -8.29 0.89
C CYS A 36 8.38 -9.24 1.53
N TYR A 37 8.14 -9.73 2.74
CA TYR A 37 9.08 -10.52 3.53
C TYR A 37 9.64 -11.73 2.76
N TYR A 38 8.77 -12.50 2.10
CA TYR A 38 9.23 -13.65 1.32
C TYR A 38 9.93 -13.27 0.01
N ARG A 39 9.70 -12.07 -0.51
CA ARG A 39 10.26 -11.59 -1.79
C ARG A 39 11.62 -10.94 -1.64
N VAL A 40 11.94 -10.43 -0.45
CA VAL A 40 13.28 -9.93 -0.10
C VAL A 40 14.13 -10.99 0.61
N GLY A 41 13.86 -12.28 0.36
CA GLY A 41 14.66 -13.37 0.92
C GLY A 41 14.55 -13.53 2.44
N ARG A 42 13.46 -13.08 3.06
CA ARG A 42 13.26 -13.04 4.53
C ARG A 42 14.22 -12.10 5.26
N ASP A 43 14.84 -11.16 4.55
CA ASP A 43 15.57 -10.06 5.19
C ASP A 43 14.58 -9.07 5.81
N ARG A 44 14.62 -8.96 7.14
CA ARG A 44 13.73 -8.07 7.90
C ARG A 44 13.98 -6.60 7.57
N HIS A 45 15.24 -6.18 7.44
CA HIS A 45 15.59 -4.78 7.22
C HIS A 45 15.14 -4.32 5.83
N LEU A 46 15.38 -5.14 4.80
CA LEU A 46 14.87 -4.84 3.45
C LEU A 46 13.35 -4.87 3.40
N CYS A 47 12.70 -5.76 4.16
CA CYS A 47 11.23 -5.83 4.22
C CYS A 47 10.64 -4.56 4.84
N GLU A 48 11.20 -4.10 5.96
CA GLU A 48 10.79 -2.86 6.63
C GLU A 48 10.95 -1.65 5.70
N GLU A 49 12.09 -1.53 4.99
CA GLU A 49 12.32 -0.44 4.02
C GLU A 49 11.27 -0.46 2.89
N VAL A 50 11.08 -1.62 2.26
CA VAL A 50 10.11 -1.77 1.14
C VAL A 50 8.70 -1.42 1.58
N VAL A 51 8.27 -1.92 2.75
CA VAL A 51 6.91 -1.69 3.25
C VAL A 51 6.70 -0.21 3.57
N GLN A 52 7.65 0.42 4.27
CA GLN A 52 7.57 1.85 4.59
C GLN A 52 7.49 2.71 3.33
N GLU A 53 8.40 2.52 2.37
CA GLU A 53 8.39 3.33 1.15
C GLU A 53 7.15 3.04 0.31
N THR A 54 6.67 1.79 0.25
CA THR A 54 5.43 1.46 -0.45
C THR A 54 4.23 2.23 0.13
N LEU A 55 4.08 2.27 1.46
CA LEU A 55 2.99 3.00 2.11
C LEU A 55 3.09 4.52 1.86
N VAL A 56 4.31 5.07 1.90
CA VAL A 56 4.55 6.49 1.57
C VAL A 56 4.19 6.77 0.10
N GLN A 57 4.62 5.91 -0.83
CA GLN A 57 4.27 6.04 -2.25
C GLN A 57 2.78 5.90 -2.49
N ALA A 58 2.09 5.02 -1.75
CA ALA A 58 0.64 4.87 -1.84
C ALA A 58 -0.09 6.15 -1.43
N ILE A 59 0.35 6.84 -0.37
CA ILE A 59 -0.23 8.13 0.03
C ILE A 59 0.02 9.19 -1.06
N ARG A 60 1.27 9.29 -1.56
CA ARG A 60 1.65 10.25 -2.62
C ARG A 60 0.90 10.05 -3.93
N LYS A 61 0.56 8.80 -4.25
CA LYS A 61 -0.10 8.42 -5.52
C LYS A 61 -1.57 8.08 -5.33
N LEU A 62 -2.17 8.43 -4.19
CA LEU A 62 -3.55 8.03 -3.86
C LEU A 62 -4.57 8.55 -4.89
N GLU A 63 -4.28 9.68 -5.53
CA GLU A 63 -5.09 10.20 -6.64
C GLU A 63 -5.19 9.23 -7.82
N GLN A 64 -4.24 8.32 -7.99
CA GLN A 64 -4.18 7.34 -9.08
C GLN A 64 -4.86 6.02 -8.72
N TYR A 65 -5.22 5.82 -7.45
CA TYR A 65 -5.97 4.64 -7.03
C TYR A 65 -7.41 4.72 -7.54
N GLU A 66 -7.86 3.68 -8.23
CA GLU A 66 -9.23 3.55 -8.73
C GLU A 66 -9.96 2.40 -7.98
N PRO A 67 -10.77 2.71 -6.95
CA PRO A 67 -11.44 1.70 -6.13
C PRO A 67 -12.25 0.66 -6.91
N ASP A 68 -12.90 1.07 -8.00
CA ASP A 68 -13.78 0.21 -8.78
C ASP A 68 -13.04 -0.94 -9.49
N ARG A 69 -11.74 -0.74 -9.82
CA ARG A 69 -10.93 -1.77 -10.50
C ARG A 69 -10.73 -3.02 -9.66
N SER A 70 -10.84 -2.91 -8.34
CA SER A 70 -10.60 -4.01 -7.40
C SER A 70 -11.71 -4.15 -6.35
N ARG A 71 -12.91 -3.59 -6.62
CA ARG A 71 -14.06 -3.62 -5.69
C ARG A 71 -13.70 -3.11 -4.28
N GLY A 72 -12.85 -2.09 -4.20
CA GLY A 72 -12.35 -1.52 -2.95
C GLY A 72 -11.34 -2.37 -2.19
N ASP A 73 -10.74 -3.38 -2.84
CA ASP A 73 -9.50 -4.01 -2.38
C ASP A 73 -8.31 -3.14 -2.81
N LEU A 74 -7.50 -2.71 -1.84
CA LEU A 74 -6.34 -1.85 -2.05
C LEU A 74 -5.07 -2.66 -2.33
N PHE A 75 -5.06 -3.93 -1.92
CA PHE A 75 -3.86 -4.76 -1.91
C PHE A 75 -3.25 -4.99 -3.31
N PRO A 76 -4.03 -5.25 -4.39
CA PRO A 76 -3.46 -5.43 -5.74
C PRO A 76 -2.66 -4.22 -6.22
N TRP A 77 -3.14 -3.01 -5.92
CA TRP A 77 -2.45 -1.76 -6.26
C TRP A 77 -1.18 -1.58 -5.43
N LEU A 78 -1.25 -1.80 -4.12
CA LEU A 78 -0.08 -1.78 -3.23
C LEU A 78 0.98 -2.81 -3.63
N ALA A 79 0.57 -4.02 -3.99
CA ALA A 79 1.49 -5.06 -4.46
C ALA A 79 2.18 -4.64 -5.76
N GLY A 80 1.53 -3.83 -6.61
CA GLY A 80 2.16 -3.23 -7.79
C GLY A 80 3.27 -2.26 -7.40
N LEU A 81 2.98 -1.32 -6.49
CA LEU A 81 3.97 -0.38 -5.96
C LEU A 81 5.14 -1.13 -5.27
N ALA A 82 4.83 -2.08 -4.40
CA ALA A 82 5.82 -2.88 -3.67
C ALA A 82 6.76 -3.66 -4.58
N ARG A 83 6.31 -4.13 -5.75
CA ARG A 83 7.21 -4.81 -6.69
C ARG A 83 8.30 -3.89 -7.22
N ASN A 84 7.99 -2.61 -7.47
CA ASN A 84 8.98 -1.63 -7.89
C ASN A 84 9.99 -1.37 -6.76
N GLU A 85 9.49 -1.28 -5.53
CA GLU A 85 10.31 -1.09 -4.32
C GLU A 85 11.24 -2.28 -4.04
N ILE A 86 10.72 -3.50 -4.17
CA ILE A 86 11.49 -4.76 -4.07
C ILE A 86 12.61 -4.78 -5.12
N GLN A 87 12.29 -4.48 -6.38
CA GLN A 87 13.29 -4.42 -7.44
C GLN A 87 14.38 -3.40 -7.12
N ARG A 88 14.00 -2.22 -6.61
CA ARG A 88 14.97 -1.17 -6.24
C ARG A 88 15.93 -1.64 -5.15
N VAL A 89 15.44 -2.28 -4.08
CA VAL A 89 16.31 -2.69 -2.96
C VAL A 89 17.19 -3.90 -3.28
N LEU A 90 16.72 -4.81 -4.14
CA LEU A 90 17.48 -6.01 -4.54
C LEU A 90 18.52 -5.73 -5.64
N ALA A 91 18.38 -4.63 -6.38
CA ALA A 91 19.33 -4.22 -7.41
C ALA A 91 20.51 -3.39 -6.88
N ARG A 92 20.58 -3.15 -5.57
CA ARG A 92 21.70 -2.51 -4.87
C ARG A 92 22.78 -3.53 -4.55
#